data_AF-A0A0R2KTW9-F1
#
_entry.id   AF-A0A0R2KTW9-F1
#
_cell.length_a   1.000
_cell.length_b   1.000
_cell.length_c   1.000
_cell.angle_alpha   90.00
_cell.angle_beta   90.00
_cell.angle_gamma   90.00
#
_symmetry.space_group_name_H-M   'P 1'
#
loop_
_entity.id
_entity.type
_entity.pdbx_description
1 polymer ?
#
loop_
_entity_poly.entity_id
_entity_poly.type
_entity_poly.pdbx_seq_one_letter_code
_entity_poly.pdbx_strand_id
1 'polypeptide(L)'
;MAESIVALIIATVAVSCMYLTVAESQENGREIELKTDRAYAYHVLQESNLNQVTVHDRIYEKAGHNYVYDRDAKQEFAVED
;
A
#
# COMPACT_ATOMS: atom_id res chain seq x y z
N MET A 1 35.91 29.14 -2.63
CA MET A 1 34.54 29.71 -2.70
C MET A 1 33.66 28.95 -3.69
N ALA A 2 34.07 28.77 -4.96
CA ALA A 2 33.30 27.98 -5.94
C ALA A 2 33.05 26.52 -5.49
N GLU A 3 34.07 25.86 -4.93
CA GLU A 3 33.97 24.49 -4.42
C GLU A 3 32.91 24.35 -3.32
N SER A 4 32.80 25.32 -2.42
CA SER A 4 31.80 25.33 -1.35
C SER A 4 30.38 25.48 -1.89
N ILE A 5 30.18 26.29 -2.94
CA ILE A 5 28.88 26.45 -3.60
C ILE A 5 28.48 25.16 -4.31
N VAL A 6 29.43 24.53 -5.04
CA VAL A 6 29.20 23.24 -5.71
C VAL A 6 28.87 22.15 -4.69
N ALA A 7 29.60 22.09 -3.57
CA ALA A 7 29.32 21.14 -2.49
C ALA A 7 27.93 21.33 -1.88
N LEU A 8 27.48 22.58 -1.69
CA LEU A 8 26.14 22.88 -1.20
C LEU A 8 25.05 22.42 -2.18
N ILE A 9 25.23 22.65 -3.48
CA ILE A 9 24.28 22.20 -4.50
C ILE A 9 24.18 20.66 -4.51
N ILE A 10 25.31 19.97 -4.43
CA ILE A 10 25.30 18.50 -4.37
C ILE A 10 24.60 18.02 -3.10
N ALA A 11 24.87 18.64 -1.95
CA ALA A 11 24.24 18.29 -0.69
C ALA A 11 22.72 18.48 -0.72
N THR A 12 22.23 19.60 -1.27
CA THR A 12 20.77 19.84 -1.35
C THR A 12 20.08 18.84 -2.27
N VAL A 13 20.70 18.51 -3.41
CA VAL A 13 20.17 17.49 -4.33
C VAL A 13 20.16 16.12 -3.66
N ALA A 14 21.26 15.73 -3.01
CA ALA A 14 21.35 14.44 -2.34
C ALA A 14 20.30 14.27 -1.23
N VAL A 15 20.11 15.30 -0.39
CA VAL A 15 19.09 15.29 0.67
C VAL A 15 17.68 15.21 0.07
N SER A 16 17.43 15.94 -1.03
CA SER A 16 16.14 15.91 -1.72
C SER A 16 15.83 14.54 -2.30
N CYS A 17 16.80 13.90 -2.96
CA CYS A 17 16.65 12.54 -3.46
C CYS A 17 16.38 11.55 -2.34
N MET A 18 17.14 11.62 -1.24
CA MET A 18 16.95 10.73 -0.10
C MET A 18 15.54 10.90 0.50
N TYR A 19 15.06 12.14 0.64
CA TYR A 19 13.71 12.41 1.11
C TYR A 19 12.65 11.77 0.22
N LEU A 20 12.73 11.97 -1.10
CA LEU A 20 11.79 11.37 -2.06
C LEU A 20 11.81 9.85 -1.99
N THR A 21 13.00 9.24 -1.97
CA THR A 21 13.13 7.78 -1.85
C THR A 21 12.46 7.25 -0.59
N VAL A 22 12.62 7.92 0.56
CA VAL A 22 11.98 7.50 1.81
C VAL A 22 10.46 7.66 1.72
N ALA A 23 9.97 8.77 1.19
CA ALA A 23 8.54 9.03 1.04
C ALA A 23 7.87 7.99 0.13
N GLU A 24 8.43 7.75 -1.06
CA GLU A 24 7.92 6.75 -2.02
C GLU A 24 8.01 5.33 -1.45
N SER A 25 9.07 5.02 -0.69
CA SER A 25 9.19 3.70 -0.05
C SER A 25 8.09 3.44 0.98
N GLN A 26 7.69 4.46 1.75
CA GLN A 26 6.60 4.34 2.71
C GLN A 26 5.24 4.16 2.02
N GLU A 27 4.99 4.95 0.96
CA GLU A 27 3.77 4.83 0.16
C GLU A 27 3.67 3.44 -0.49
N ASN A 28 4.73 3.00 -1.17
CA ASN A 28 4.78 1.68 -1.79
C ASN A 28 4.64 0.55 -0.75
N GLY A 29 5.25 0.69 0.43
CA GLY A 29 5.07 -0.26 1.53
C GLY A 29 3.60 -0.39 1.96
N ARG A 30 2.89 0.73 2.06
CA ARG A 30 1.46 0.76 2.40
C ARG A 30 0.59 0.16 1.29
N GLU A 31 0.93 0.41 0.03
CA GLU A 31 0.22 -0.20 -1.11
C GLU A 31 0.36 -1.72 -1.14
N ILE A 32 1.58 -2.23 -0.90
CA ILE A 32 1.85 -3.67 -0.84
C ILE A 32 1.09 -4.31 0.32
N GLU A 33 1.14 -3.70 1.52
CA GLU A 33 0.40 -4.16 2.69
C GLU A 33 -1.09 -4.29 2.38
N LEU A 34 -1.71 -3.25 1.81
CA LEU A 34 -3.12 -3.27 1.46
C LEU A 34 -3.46 -4.31 0.38
N LYS A 35 -2.58 -4.52 -0.59
CA LYS A 35 -2.75 -5.57 -1.62
C LYS A 35 -2.73 -6.95 -0.96
N THR A 36 -1.77 -7.21 -0.08
CA THR A 36 -1.63 -8.47 0.65
C THR A 36 -2.82 -8.73 1.57
N ASP A 37 -3.27 -7.71 2.32
CA ASP A 37 -4.42 -7.83 3.22
C ASP A 37 -5.71 -8.17 2.47
N ARG A 38 -5.93 -7.53 1.31
CA ARG A 38 -7.08 -7.82 0.44
C ARG A 38 -7.06 -9.24 -0.11
N ALA A 39 -5.90 -9.70 -0.58
CA ALA A 39 -5.74 -11.07 -1.07
C ALA A 39 -5.99 -12.09 0.05
N TYR A 40 -5.40 -11.86 1.22
CA TYR A 40 -5.63 -12.69 2.40
C TYR A 40 -7.10 -12.71 2.80
N ALA A 41 -7.76 -11.55 2.89
CA ALA A 41 -9.17 -11.43 3.20
C ALA A 41 -10.04 -12.21 2.20
N TYR A 42 -9.75 -12.08 0.89
CA TYR A 42 -10.46 -12.80 -0.15
C TYR A 42 -10.38 -14.32 0.03
N HIS A 43 -9.18 -14.86 0.26
CA HIS A 43 -9.01 -16.29 0.49
C HIS A 43 -9.78 -16.76 1.73
N VAL A 44 -9.68 -16.04 2.85
CA VAL A 44 -10.41 -16.38 4.08
C VAL A 44 -11.92 -16.35 3.88
N LEU A 45 -12.45 -15.30 3.22
CA LEU A 45 -13.88 -15.15 2.94
C LEU A 45 -14.41 -16.28 2.05
N GLN A 46 -13.63 -16.74 1.07
CA GLN A 46 -14.02 -17.82 0.17
C GLN A 46 -13.93 -19.19 0.84
N GLU A 47 -12.79 -19.53 1.44
CA GLU A 47 -12.55 -20.85 2.03
C GLU A 47 -13.42 -21.10 3.26
N SER A 48 -13.64 -20.06 4.07
CA SER A 48 -14.43 -20.18 5.31
C SER A 48 -15.91 -19.87 5.11
N ASN A 49 -16.33 -19.53 3.88
CA ASN A 49 -17.68 -19.08 3.54
C ASN A 49 -18.22 -17.99 4.48
N LEU A 50 -17.38 -17.00 4.78
CA LEU A 50 -17.72 -15.85 5.61
C LEU A 50 -18.21 -14.69 4.75
N ASN A 51 -19.07 -13.84 5.32
CA ASN A 51 -19.55 -12.62 4.64
C ASN A 51 -18.61 -11.43 4.86
N GLN A 52 -17.86 -11.44 5.97
CA GLN A 52 -16.99 -10.35 6.39
C GLN A 52 -15.82 -10.89 7.22
N VAL A 53 -14.65 -10.26 7.08
CA VAL A 53 -13.46 -10.52 7.89
C VAL A 53 -12.78 -9.20 8.24
N THR A 54 -12.19 -9.13 9.43
CA THR A 54 -11.32 -8.02 9.81
C THR A 54 -9.87 -8.45 9.65
N VAL A 55 -9.10 -7.72 8.87
CA VAL A 55 -7.65 -7.93 8.70
C VAL A 55 -6.96 -6.64 9.13
N HIS A 56 -6.06 -6.75 10.11
CA HIS A 56 -5.50 -5.60 10.84
C HIS A 56 -6.59 -4.67 11.39
N ASP A 57 -6.68 -3.46 10.84
CA ASP A 57 -7.58 -2.39 11.23
C ASP A 57 -8.76 -2.20 10.25
N ARG A 58 -8.86 -3.06 9.22
CA ARG A 58 -9.81 -2.91 8.12
C ARG A 58 -10.81 -4.05 8.03
N ILE A 59 -12.00 -3.70 7.56
CA ILE A 59 -13.09 -4.65 7.35
C ILE A 59 -13.26 -4.92 5.86
N TYR A 60 -13.18 -6.20 5.51
CA TYR A 60 -13.36 -6.69 4.15
C TYR A 60 -14.62 -7.55 4.04
N GLU A 61 -15.35 -7.36 2.96
CA GLU A 61 -16.59 -8.10 2.68
C GLU A 61 -16.48 -8.86 1.36
N LYS A 62 -17.26 -9.93 1.27
CA LYS A 62 -17.35 -10.74 0.06
C LYS A 62 -17.93 -9.89 -1.07
N ALA A 63 -17.11 -9.61 -2.09
CA ALA A 63 -17.58 -9.09 -3.36
C ALA A 63 -17.64 -10.23 -4.38
N GLY A 64 -17.97 -9.92 -5.65
CA GLY A 64 -18.08 -10.91 -6.70
C GLY A 64 -16.83 -11.79 -6.91
N HIS A 65 -16.84 -12.62 -7.96
CA HIS A 65 -15.72 -13.52 -8.25
C HIS A 65 -14.42 -12.75 -8.48
N ASN A 66 -13.37 -13.07 -7.72
CA ASN A 66 -12.07 -12.38 -7.71
C ASN A 66 -12.12 -10.89 -7.31
N TYR A 67 -13.12 -10.49 -6.53
CA TYR A 67 -13.18 -9.17 -5.93
C TYR A 67 -13.34 -9.25 -4.41
N VAL A 68 -12.84 -8.23 -3.72
CA VAL A 68 -13.12 -7.99 -2.30
C VAL A 68 -13.58 -6.55 -2.10
N TYR A 69 -14.60 -6.34 -1.26
CA TYR A 69 -15.04 -5.00 -0.90
C TYR A 69 -14.31 -4.53 0.36
N ASP A 70 -13.58 -3.42 0.26
CA ASP A 70 -12.89 -2.78 1.38
C ASP A 70 -13.80 -1.68 1.93
N ARG A 71 -14.32 -1.86 3.17
CA ARG A 71 -15.26 -0.91 3.76
C ARG A 71 -14.66 0.46 4.03
N ASP A 72 -13.38 0.51 4.40
CA ASP A 72 -12.70 1.74 4.75
C ASP A 72 -12.44 2.57 3.49
N ALA A 73 -12.05 1.91 2.39
CA ALA A 73 -11.91 2.54 1.08
C ALA A 73 -13.25 2.76 0.35
N LYS A 74 -14.33 2.11 0.81
CA LYS A 74 -15.68 2.13 0.22
C LYS A 74 -15.71 1.73 -1.25
N GLN A 75 -14.85 0.81 -1.66
CA GLN A 75 -14.74 0.36 -3.05
C GLN A 75 -14.36 -1.11 -3.15
N GLU A 76 -14.68 -1.71 -4.29
CA GLU A 76 -14.26 -3.07 -4.64
C GLU A 76 -12.86 -3.06 -5.25
N PHE A 77 -12.08 -4.07 -4.90
CA PHE A 77 -10.75 -4.29 -5.46
C PHE A 77 -10.70 -5.67 -6.12
N ALA A 78 -10.14 -5.72 -7.32
CA ALA A 78 -9.78 -6.98 -7.95
C ALA A 78 -8.64 -7.63 -7.15
N VAL A 79 -8.77 -8.92 -6.90
CA VAL A 79 -7.72 -9.76 -6.36
C VAL A 79 -7.17 -10.57 -7.52
N GLU A 80 -5.90 -10.34 -7.86
CA GLU A 80 -5.19 -11.18 -8.83
C GLU A 80 -4.89 -12.52 -8.17
N ASP A 81 -5.22 -13.62 -8.87
CA ASP A 81 -4.88 -14.99 -8.45
C ASP A 81 -3.36 -15.22 -8.35
#